data_AF-A0A1G8BZC3-F1
#
_entry.id   AF-A0A1G8BZC3-F1
#
_cell.length_a   1.000
_cell.length_b   1.000
_cell.length_c   1.000
_cell.angle_alpha   90.00
_cell.angle_beta   90.00
_cell.angle_gamma   90.00
#
_symmetry.space_group_name_H-M   'P 1'
#
loop_
_entity.id
_entity.type
_entity.pdbx_description
1 polymer ?
#
loop_
_entity_poly.entity_id
_entity_poly.type
_entity_poly.pdbx_seq_one_letter_code
_entity_poly.pdbx_strand_id
1 'polypeptide(L)'
;MKRRILVTEKQAAIAAIARALDFPSWFGQNLDALHDSLTDLSWLPEGEYVLVVPIGLDPAVLDVLRDAAEHTAGSERPVRVVRTER
;
A
#
# COMPACT_ATOMS: atom_id res chain seq x y z
N MET A 1 -22.75 -23.52 14.83
CA MET A 1 -21.82 -22.37 15.06
C MET A 1 -21.40 -21.82 13.70
N LYS A 2 -21.66 -20.54 13.39
CA LYS A 2 -21.23 -19.92 12.13
C LYS A 2 -20.10 -18.94 12.45
N ARG A 3 -18.88 -19.18 11.96
CA ARG A 3 -17.81 -18.19 11.95
C ARG A 3 -18.05 -17.30 10.74
N ARG A 4 -18.18 -16.00 10.96
CA ARG A 4 -18.39 -15.00 9.90
C ARG A 4 -17.15 -14.12 9.91
N ILE A 5 -16.28 -14.34 8.92
CA ILE A 5 -15.07 -13.55 8.74
C ILE A 5 -15.44 -12.46 7.74
N LEU A 6 -15.48 -11.21 8.21
CA LEU A 6 -15.64 -10.04 7.35
C LEU A 6 -14.24 -9.53 7.02
N VAL A 7 -13.74 -9.86 5.84
CA VAL A 7 -12.57 -9.18 5.27
C VAL A 7 -13.11 -7.88 4.69
N THR A 8 -12.77 -6.74 5.28
CA THR A 8 -13.22 -5.43 4.78
C THR A 8 -12.44 -5.04 3.53
N GLU A 9 -13.02 -4.20 2.68
CA GLU A 9 -12.36 -3.67 1.47
C GLU A 9 -10.99 -3.05 1.77
N LYS A 10 -10.84 -2.39 2.93
CA LYS A 10 -9.56 -1.89 3.45
C LYS A 10 -8.52 -3.00 3.61
N GLN A 11 -8.87 -4.09 4.29
CA GLN A 11 -7.92 -5.18 4.53
C GLN A 11 -7.55 -5.87 3.22
N ALA A 12 -8.50 -5.99 2.30
CA ALA A 12 -8.26 -6.51 0.95
C ALA A 12 -7.29 -5.61 0.17
N ALA A 13 -7.44 -4.29 0.25
CA ALA A 13 -6.54 -3.33 -0.38
C ALA A 13 -5.11 -3.42 0.18
N ILE A 14 -4.96 -3.42 1.52
CA ILE A 14 -3.65 -3.57 2.18
C ILE A 14 -2.96 -4.87 1.74
N ALA A 15 -3.69 -5.98 1.73
CA ALA A 15 -3.14 -7.27 1.31
C ALA A 15 -2.78 -7.29 -0.19
N ALA A 16 -3.56 -6.62 -1.05
CA ALA A 16 -3.28 -6.53 -2.48
C ALA A 16 -2.00 -5.73 -2.77
N ILE A 17 -1.79 -4.60 -2.07
CA ILE A 17 -0.58 -3.78 -2.20
C ILE A 17 0.64 -4.56 -1.70
N ALA A 18 0.55 -5.17 -0.51
CA ALA A 18 1.65 -5.95 0.06
C ALA A 18 2.09 -7.10 -0.86
N ARG A 19 1.13 -7.79 -1.50
CA ARG A 19 1.43 -8.83 -2.49
C ARG A 19 2.04 -8.26 -3.77
N ALA A 20 1.57 -7.10 -4.23
CA ALA A 20 2.06 -6.50 -5.48
C ALA A 20 3.50 -5.98 -5.37
N LEU A 21 3.94 -5.60 -4.17
CA LEU A 21 5.27 -5.08 -3.86
C LEU A 21 6.16 -6.09 -3.13
N ASP A 22 5.76 -7.37 -3.13
CA ASP A 22 6.48 -8.48 -2.47
C ASP A 22 6.92 -8.13 -1.04
N PHE A 23 6.02 -7.56 -0.25
CA PHE A 23 6.31 -7.17 1.13
C PHE A 23 6.82 -8.36 1.96
N PRO A 24 7.77 -8.14 2.88
CA PRO A 24 8.33 -9.20 3.71
C PRO A 24 7.28 -9.95 4.54
N SER A 25 7.57 -11.21 4.88
CA SER A 25 6.65 -12.08 5.62
C SER A 25 6.29 -11.58 7.03
N TRP A 26 7.07 -10.67 7.58
CA TRP A 26 6.82 -10.04 8.89
C TRP A 26 5.92 -8.79 8.79
N PHE A 27 5.43 -8.44 7.60
CA PHE A 27 4.52 -7.31 7.39
C PHE A 27 3.28 -7.37 8.30
N GLY A 28 3.04 -6.29 9.05
CA GLY A 28 2.02 -6.22 10.10
C GLY A 28 0.55 -6.13 9.64
N GLN A 29 0.28 -6.01 8.33
CA GLN A 29 -1.07 -5.99 7.73
C GLN A 29 -2.02 -4.92 8.30
N ASN A 30 -1.50 -3.77 8.71
CA ASN A 30 -2.26 -2.61 9.17
C ASN A 30 -1.77 -1.32 8.47
N LEU A 31 -2.41 -0.18 8.76
CA LEU A 31 -2.09 1.09 8.09
C LEU A 31 -0.68 1.61 8.42
N ASP A 32 -0.26 1.49 9.68
CA ASP A 32 1.08 1.93 10.11
C ASP A 32 2.16 1.08 9.44
N ALA A 33 1.99 -0.24 9.45
CA ALA A 33 2.90 -1.16 8.77
C ALA A 33 2.93 -0.92 7.24
N LEU A 34 1.79 -0.55 6.64
CA LEU A 34 1.71 -0.20 5.22
C LEU A 34 2.53 1.06 4.94
N HIS A 35 2.40 2.09 5.77
CA HIS A 35 3.20 3.31 5.65
C HIS A 35 4.69 2.99 5.77
N ASP A 36 5.10 2.32 6.85
CA ASP A 36 6.50 1.98 7.11
C ASP A 36 7.13 1.17 5.95
N SER A 37 6.36 0.25 5.38
CA SER A 37 6.82 -0.57 4.26
C SER A 37 6.88 0.21 2.94
N LEU A 38 6.01 1.20 2.73
CA LEU A 38 6.04 2.04 1.52
C LEU A 38 7.15 3.10 1.57
N THR A 39 7.61 3.49 2.76
CA THR A 39 8.73 4.42 2.94
C THR A 39 10.09 3.71 2.99
N ASP A 40 10.12 2.39 3.24
CA ASP A 40 11.29 1.54 3.12
C ASP A 40 11.05 0.39 2.13
N LEU A 41 11.27 0.65 0.84
CA LEU A 41 11.21 -0.39 -0.20
C LEU A 41 12.58 -1.04 -0.47
N SER A 42 13.46 -1.10 0.53
CA SER A 42 14.87 -1.55 0.35
C SER A 42 15.03 -2.98 -0.17
N TRP A 43 14.01 -3.84 -0.06
CA TRP A 43 14.01 -5.19 -0.64
C TRP A 43 13.75 -5.22 -2.16
N LEU A 44 13.31 -4.11 -2.75
CA LEU A 44 13.08 -4.00 -4.19
C LEU A 44 14.26 -3.27 -4.88
N PRO A 45 14.44 -3.45 -6.20
CA PRO A 45 15.37 -2.65 -6.98
C PRO A 45 15.12 -1.14 -6.86
N GLU A 46 16.13 -0.31 -7.11
CA GLU A 46 15.93 1.14 -7.24
C GLU A 46 15.03 1.47 -8.44
N GLY A 47 14.28 2.58 -8.35
CA GLY A 47 13.34 3.01 -9.40
C GLY A 47 11.99 3.51 -8.87
N GLU A 48 11.23 4.19 -9.74
CA GLU A 48 9.88 4.67 -9.40
C GLU A 48 8.88 3.51 -9.32
N TYR A 49 8.07 3.49 -8.25
CA TYR A 49 6.96 2.56 -8.06
C TYR A 49 5.62 3.29 -8.19
N VAL A 50 4.83 2.92 -9.19
CA VAL A 50 3.54 3.57 -9.47
C VAL A 50 2.39 2.68 -9.00
N LEU A 51 1.67 3.13 -7.98
CA LEU A 51 0.46 2.48 -7.47
C LEU A 51 -0.78 3.02 -8.19
N VAL A 52 -1.36 2.20 -9.07
CA VAL A 52 -2.62 2.51 -9.74
C VAL A 52 -3.78 1.92 -8.94
N VAL A 53 -4.63 2.80 -8.38
CA VAL A 53 -5.70 2.42 -7.44
C VAL A 53 -7.08 2.90 -7.90
N PRO A 54 -8.18 2.21 -7.55
CA PRO A 54 -9.53 2.65 -7.93
C PRO A 54 -9.92 3.95 -7.21
N ILE A 55 -10.79 4.76 -7.81
CA ILE A 55 -11.35 5.97 -7.17
C ILE A 55 -12.08 5.64 -5.86
N GLY A 56 -12.69 4.46 -5.76
CA GLY A 56 -13.41 3.98 -4.58
C GLY A 56 -12.55 3.33 -3.49
N LEU A 57 -11.22 3.48 -3.54
CA LEU A 57 -10.33 2.95 -2.51
C LEU A 57 -10.72 3.46 -1.11
N ASP A 58 -10.59 2.61 -0.09
CA ASP A 58 -10.81 3.01 1.30
C ASP A 58 -9.99 4.28 1.63
N PRO A 59 -10.63 5.35 2.16
CA PRO A 59 -9.95 6.63 2.37
C PRO A 59 -8.72 6.54 3.27
N ALA A 60 -8.74 5.68 4.29
CA ALA A 60 -7.61 5.56 5.20
C ALA A 60 -6.40 4.89 4.52
N VAL A 61 -6.65 3.96 3.59
CA VAL A 61 -5.57 3.40 2.75
C VAL A 61 -5.06 4.47 1.79
N LEU A 62 -5.95 5.22 1.14
CA LEU A 62 -5.56 6.28 0.21
C LEU A 62 -4.69 7.36 0.89
N ASP A 63 -5.03 7.75 2.12
CA ASP A 63 -4.25 8.73 2.88
C ASP A 63 -2.84 8.22 3.17
N VAL A 64 -2.68 6.97 3.59
CA VAL A 64 -1.36 6.33 3.75
C VAL A 64 -0.56 6.31 2.44
N LEU A 65 -1.20 5.98 1.32
CA LEU A 65 -0.53 5.95 0.02
C LEU A 65 -0.01 7.33 -0.39
N ARG A 66 -0.78 8.39 -0.09
CA ARG A 66 -0.38 9.77 -0.40
C ARG A 66 0.75 10.24 0.48
N ASP A 67 0.67 9.99 1.77
CA ASP A 67 1.71 10.36 2.73
C ASP A 67 3.05 9.68 2.39
N ALA A 68 3.02 8.38 2.11
CA ALA A 68 4.21 7.65 1.67
C ALA A 68 4.77 8.16 0.33
N ALA A 69 3.92 8.57 -0.62
CA ALA A 69 4.35 9.17 -1.87
C ALA A 69 5.05 10.53 -1.67
N GLU A 70 4.54 11.36 -0.75
CA GLU A 70 5.19 12.62 -0.38
C GLU A 70 6.53 12.37 0.33
N HIS A 71 6.58 11.40 1.24
CA HIS A 71 7.79 11.04 1.98
C HIS A 71 8.93 10.55 1.06
N THR A 72 8.58 9.80 0.01
CA THR A 72 9.57 9.13 -0.86
C THR A 72 9.92 9.91 -2.13
N ALA A 73 9.31 11.07 -2.40
CA ALA A 73 9.45 11.80 -3.66
C ALA A 73 10.89 12.16 -4.08
N GLY A 74 11.84 12.21 -3.14
CA GLY A 74 13.26 12.46 -3.38
C GLY A 74 14.19 11.27 -3.12
N SER A 75 13.65 10.08 -2.87
CA SER A 75 14.45 8.89 -2.57
C SER A 75 14.88 8.16 -3.86
N GLU A 76 15.71 7.12 -3.72
CA GLU A 76 16.06 6.21 -4.81
C GLU A 76 14.89 5.32 -5.27
N ARG A 77 13.80 5.27 -4.48
CA ARG A 77 12.60 4.45 -4.70
C ARG A 77 11.33 5.27 -4.44
N PRO A 78 11.06 6.30 -5.25
CA PRO A 78 9.88 7.12 -5.05
C PRO A 78 8.61 6.32 -5.33
N VAL A 79 7.59 6.49 -4.48
CA VAL A 79 6.25 5.96 -4.70
C VAL A 79 5.38 7.05 -5.29
N ARG A 80 4.59 6.71 -6.32
CA ARG A 80 3.62 7.62 -6.93
C ARG A 80 2.26 6.96 -7.00
N VAL A 81 1.21 7.71 -6.66
CA VAL A 81 -0.17 7.22 -6.64
C VAL A 81 -0.95 7.79 -7.82
N VAL A 82 -1.58 6.91 -8.60
CA VAL A 82 -2.47 7.27 -9.71
C VAL A 82 -3.84 6.66 -9.44
N ARG A 83 -4.91 7.45 -9.55
CA ARG A 83 -6.27 6.93 -9.41
C ARG A 83 -6.92 6.63 -10.77
N THR A 84 -7.75 5.59 -10.83
CA THR A 84 -8.47 5.18 -12.04
C THR A 84 -9.93 4.83 -11.76
N GLU A 85 -10.82 5.01 -12.76
CA GLU A 85 -12.25 4.71 -12.67
C GLU A 85 -12.59 3.21 -12.79
N ARG A 86 -11.59 2.36 -13.04
CA ARG A 86 -11.81 0.93 -13.29
C ARG A 86 -12.50 0.21 -12.14
#